data_AF-A0A5U8SX94-F1
#
_entry.id   AF-A0A5U8SX94-F1
#
_cell.length_a   1.000
_cell.length_b   1.000
_cell.length_c   1.000
_cell.angle_alpha   90.00
_cell.angle_beta   90.00
_cell.angle_gamma   90.00
#
_symmetry.space_group_name_H-M   'P 1'
#
loop_
_entity.id
_entity.type
_entity.pdbx_description
1 polymer ?
#
loop_
_entity_poly.entity_id
_entity_poly.type
_entity_poly.pdbx_seq_one_letter_code
_entity_poly.pdbx_strand_id
1 'polypeptide(L)'
;MQFSLGSVLYYWPKATLEQFYQQAMQSSADIIYLGETVCSKRREMKPDDWINLAKTVAGSGKQVVISTLALLQAPSELKEIAKLV
;
A
#
# COMPACT_ATOMS: atom_id res chain seq x y z
N MET A 1 11.04 -18.25 10.73
CA MET A 1 10.35 -18.08 9.42
C MET A 1 9.87 -16.65 9.36
N GLN A 2 10.03 -15.97 8.22
CA GLN A 2 9.57 -14.60 8.02
C GLN A 2 8.26 -14.63 7.21
N PHE A 3 7.19 -14.02 7.72
CA PHE A 3 5.90 -13.97 7.06
C PHE A 3 5.65 -12.62 6.40
N SER A 4 4.96 -12.64 5.26
CA SER A 4 4.63 -11.44 4.49
C SER A 4 3.14 -11.38 4.19
N LEU A 5 2.55 -10.20 4.41
CA LEU A 5 1.21 -9.88 3.96
C LEU A 5 1.28 -9.09 2.65
N GLY A 6 0.70 -9.64 1.58
CA GLY A 6 0.64 -8.99 0.27
C GLY A 6 -0.28 -7.76 0.23
N SER A 7 -0.08 -6.90 -0.77
CA SER A 7 -0.95 -5.75 -1.02
C SER A 7 -2.34 -6.20 -1.48
N VAL A 8 -3.37 -5.44 -1.10
CA VAL A 8 -4.76 -5.70 -1.52
C VAL A 8 -4.90 -5.61 -3.05
N LEU A 9 -5.51 -6.62 -3.67
CA LEU A 9 -5.64 -6.76 -5.13
C LEU A 9 -7.02 -6.37 -5.68
N TYR A 10 -7.89 -5.81 -4.83
CA TYR A 10 -9.26 -5.45 -5.18
C TYR A 10 -9.55 -4.02 -4.77
N TYR A 11 -10.51 -3.41 -5.45
CA TYR A 11 -11.02 -2.10 -5.04
C TYR A 11 -11.70 -2.22 -3.68
N TRP A 12 -11.16 -1.53 -2.68
CA TRP A 12 -11.81 -1.27 -1.40
C TRP A 12 -11.94 0.24 -1.17
N PRO A 13 -13.03 0.70 -0.56
CA PRO A 13 -13.12 2.06 -0.03
C PRO A 13 -11.98 2.33 0.96
N LYS A 14 -11.52 3.58 1.01
CA LYS A 14 -10.38 4.01 1.84
C LYS A 14 -10.51 3.57 3.29
N ALA A 15 -11.69 3.78 3.90
CA ALA A 15 -11.94 3.41 5.30
C ALA A 15 -11.77 1.91 5.55
N THR A 16 -12.22 1.05 4.63
CA THR A 16 -12.06 -0.41 4.74
C THR A 16 -10.59 -0.79 4.66
N LEU A 17 -9.84 -0.16 3.75
CA LEU A 17 -8.42 -0.41 3.58
C LEU A 17 -7.60 0.03 4.79
N GLU A 18 -7.90 1.20 5.36
CA GLU A 18 -7.27 1.69 6.59
C GLU A 18 -7.54 0.75 7.76
N GLN A 19 -8.79 0.30 7.94
CA GLN A 19 -9.16 -0.67 8.98
C GLN A 19 -8.43 -2.01 8.82
N PHE A 20 -8.26 -2.48 7.58
CA PHE A 20 -7.52 -3.70 7.30
C PHE A 20 -6.05 -3.58 7.74
N TYR A 21 -5.38 -2.49 7.38
CA TYR A 21 -3.97 -2.32 7.74
C TYR A 21 -3.77 -2.05 9.24
N GLN A 22 -4.74 -1.44 9.93
CA GLN A 22 -4.75 -1.36 11.39
C GLN A 22 -4.75 -2.76 12.04
N GLN A 23 -5.52 -3.70 11.49
CA GLN A 23 -5.49 -5.10 11.95
C GLN A 23 -4.19 -5.80 11.55
N ALA A 24 -3.67 -5.53 10.35
CA ALA A 24 -2.43 -6.10 9.86
C ALA A 24 -1.22 -5.76 10.75
N MET A 25 -1.18 -4.55 11.33
CA MET A 25 -0.15 -4.15 12.29
C MET A 25 -0.06 -5.08 13.50
N GLN A 26 -1.18 -5.70 13.91
CA GLN A 26 -1.25 -6.63 15.04
C GLN A 26 -1.09 -8.10 14.62
N SER A 27 -0.92 -8.38 13.33
CA SER A 27 -0.74 -9.74 12.82
C SER A 27 0.67 -10.28 13.09
N SER A 28 0.86 -11.58 12.88
CA SER A 28 2.17 -12.24 12.93
C SER A 28 3.03 -12.00 11.68
N ALA A 29 2.56 -11.22 10.69
CA ALA A 29 3.37 -10.87 9.53
C ALA A 29 4.53 -9.96 9.94
N ASP A 30 5.72 -10.22 9.40
CA ASP A 30 6.91 -9.39 9.62
C ASP A 30 7.00 -8.27 8.59
N ILE A 31 6.56 -8.55 7.36
CA ILE A 31 6.57 -7.64 6.21
C ILE A 31 5.13 -7.36 5.77
N ILE A 32 4.81 -6.09 5.56
CA ILE A 32 3.51 -5.64 5.04
C ILE A 32 3.72 -4.87 3.74
N TYR A 33 3.12 -5.36 2.67
CA TYR A 33 3.11 -4.69 1.37
C TYR A 33 1.89 -3.76 1.27
N LEU A 34 2.14 -2.49 0.96
CA LEU A 34 1.14 -1.44 0.79
C LEU A 34 1.17 -0.93 -0.65
N GLY A 35 0.18 -0.14 -1.06
CA GLY A 35 0.17 0.51 -2.37
C GLY A 35 -0.77 -0.12 -3.38
N GLU A 36 -0.84 0.53 -4.55
CA GLU A 36 -1.73 0.16 -5.66
C GLU A 36 -0.94 -0.62 -6.71
N THR A 37 -1.32 -1.87 -6.95
CA THR A 37 -0.63 -2.78 -7.89
C THR A 37 -1.44 -3.12 -9.14
N VAL A 38 -2.74 -2.80 -9.16
CA VAL A 38 -3.71 -3.30 -10.14
C VAL A 38 -4.15 -2.22 -11.12
N CYS A 39 -4.70 -1.09 -10.63
CA CYS A 39 -5.31 -0.09 -11.50
C CYS A 39 -5.11 1.34 -11.00
N SER A 40 -4.54 2.19 -11.87
CA SER A 40 -4.35 3.63 -11.60
C SER A 40 -5.65 4.43 -11.49
N LYS A 41 -6.77 3.89 -11.99
CA LYS A 41 -8.06 4.58 -12.13
C LYS A 41 -9.09 4.20 -11.08
N ARG A 42 -9.00 2.99 -10.50
CA ARG A 42 -9.97 2.47 -9.53
C ARG A 42 -9.35 2.44 -8.14
N ARG A 43 -9.07 3.62 -7.59
CA ARG A 43 -8.48 3.80 -6.26
C ARG A 43 -9.04 5.03 -5.56
N GLU A 44 -9.19 4.96 -4.24
CA GLU A 44 -9.45 6.14 -3.41
C GLU A 44 -8.17 6.68 -2.75
N MET A 45 -7.19 5.80 -2.49
CA MET A 45 -5.91 6.17 -1.89
C MET A 45 -5.03 6.94 -2.88
N LYS A 46 -4.55 8.11 -2.45
CA LYS A 46 -3.54 8.92 -3.17
C LYS A 46 -2.13 8.58 -2.68
N PRO A 47 -1.07 9.02 -3.38
CA PRO A 47 0.31 8.79 -2.95
C PRO A 47 0.58 9.19 -1.49
N ASP A 48 0.13 10.38 -1.07
CA ASP A 48 0.31 10.85 0.31
C ASP A 48 -0.41 9.97 1.34
N ASP A 49 -1.59 9.44 0.99
CA ASP A 49 -2.32 8.52 1.86
C ASP A 49 -1.51 7.23 2.08
N TRP A 50 -0.91 6.69 1.01
CA TRP A 50 -0.06 5.51 1.10
C TRP A 50 1.19 5.75 1.93
N ILE A 51 1.86 6.89 1.75
CA ILE A 51 3.05 7.24 2.53
C ILE A 51 2.72 7.44 4.01
N ASN A 52 1.60 8.10 4.32
CA ASN A 52 1.16 8.28 5.71
C ASN A 52 0.81 6.94 6.36
N LEU A 53 0.08 6.07 5.66
CA LEU A 53 -0.21 4.73 6.14
C LEU A 53 1.07 3.90 6.33
N ALA A 54 2.01 3.99 5.40
CA ALA A 54 3.30 3.30 5.49
C ALA A 54 4.11 3.71 6.72
N LYS A 55 4.13 5.01 7.04
CA LYS A 55 4.77 5.51 8.27
C LYS A 55 4.09 4.95 9.51
N THR A 56 2.75 4.93 9.54
CA THR A 56 1.99 4.36 10.66
C THR A 56 2.30 2.87 10.86
N VAL A 57 2.28 2.09 9.78
CA VAL A 57 2.55 0.65 9.83
C VAL A 57 4.02 0.37 10.19
N ALA A 58 4.97 1.13 9.65
CA ALA A 58 6.38 1.00 10.01
C ALA A 58 6.60 1.33 11.50
N GLY A 59 5.83 2.29 12.04
CA GLY A 59 5.85 2.65 13.45
C GLY A 59 5.47 1.52 14.41
N SER A 60 4.76 0.47 13.95
CA SER A 60 4.50 -0.73 14.77
C SER A 60 5.59 -1.79 14.68
N GLY A 61 6.77 -1.46 14.14
CA GLY A 61 7.92 -2.36 14.03
C GLY A 61 7.84 -3.35 12.86
N LYS A 62 6.89 -3.16 11.93
CA LYS A 62 6.77 -3.98 10.72
C LYS A 62 7.70 -3.45 9.64
N GLN A 63 8.29 -4.34 8.85
CA GLN A 63 8.93 -3.94 7.60
C GLN A 63 7.84 -3.58 6.59
N VAL A 64 7.90 -2.37 6.03
CA VAL A 64 6.92 -1.91 5.04
C VAL A 64 7.55 -1.90 3.65
N VAL A 65 6.81 -2.42 2.68
CA VAL A 65 7.16 -2.34 1.25
C VAL A 65 6.06 -1.56 0.54
N ILE A 66 6.43 -0.46 -0.12
CA ILE A 66 5.52 0.26 -1.02
C ILE A 66 5.57 -0.40 -2.39
N SER A 67 4.46 -1.01 -2.78
CA SER A 67 4.21 -1.59 -4.09
C SER A 67 3.55 -0.59 -5.02
N THR A 68 3.92 -0.64 -6.30
CA THR A 68 3.39 0.23 -7.35
C THR A 68 2.70 -0.60 -8.43
N LEU A 69 2.08 0.07 -9.40
CA LEU A 69 1.40 -0.58 -10.52
C LEU A 69 2.33 -1.59 -11.20
N ALA A 70 1.84 -2.82 -11.37
CA ALA A 70 2.60 -3.89 -12.02
C ALA A 70 2.89 -3.59 -13.49
N LEU A 71 2.00 -2.83 -14.14
CA LEU A 71 2.14 -2.37 -15.52
C LEU A 71 1.84 -0.88 -15.61
N LEU A 72 2.77 -0.12 -16.20
CA LEU A 72 2.61 1.29 -16.51
C LEU A 72 2.27 1.45 -17.98
N GLN A 73 1.23 2.22 -18.26
CA GLN A 73 0.69 2.45 -19.59
C GLN A 73 0.67 3.94 -19.97
N ALA A 74 0.81 4.86 -19.01
CA ALA A 74 0.78 6.29 -19.26
C ALA A 74 1.88 7.07 -18.52
N PRO A 75 2.40 8.17 -19.10
CA PRO A 75 3.36 9.06 -18.42
C PRO A 75 2.81 9.68 -17.12
N SER A 76 1.50 9.85 -16.99
CA SER A 76 0.86 10.31 -15.76
C SER A 76 1.05 9.33 -14.60
N GLU A 77 1.07 8.02 -14.87
CA GLU A 77 1.27 6.98 -13.85
C GLU A 77 2.71 7.00 -13.30
N LEU A 78 3.69 7.24 -14.18
CA LEU A 78 5.08 7.46 -13.78
C LEU A 78 5.21 8.66 -12.83
N LYS A 79 4.56 9.78 -13.15
CA LYS A 79 4.56 10.98 -12.29
C LYS A 79 3.93 10.72 -10.93
N GLU A 80 2.89 9.89 -10.87
CA GLU A 80 2.25 9.51 -9.62
C GLU A 80 3.15 8.61 -8.77
N ILE A 81 3.83 7.64 -9.37
CA ILE A 81 4.77 6.75 -8.67
C ILE A 81 5.99 7.52 -8.16
N ALA A 82 6.48 8.49 -8.91
CA ALA A 82 7.59 9.34 -8.47
C ALA A 82 7.29 10.11 -7.17
N LYS A 83 6.02 10.26 -6.76
CA LYS A 83 5.62 10.87 -5.49
C LYS A 83 5.71 9.91 -4.29
N LEU A 84 5.96 8.63 -4.53
CA LEU A 84 6.08 7.60 -3.48
C LEU A 84 7.53 7.42 -3.01
N VAL A 85 8.49 8.15 -3.60
CA VAL A 85 9.94 8.00 -3.38
C VAL A 85 10.57 9.33 -2.99
#